data_AF-A0A938IF22-F1
#
_entry.id   AF-A0A938IF22-F1
#
_cell.length_a   1.000
_cell.length_b   1.000
_cell.length_c   1.000
_cell.angle_alpha   90.00
_cell.angle_beta   90.00
_cell.angle_gamma   90.00
#
_symmetry.space_group_name_H-M   'P 1'
#
loop_
_entity.id
_entity.type
_entity.pdbx_description
1 polymer ?
#
loop_
_entity_poly.entity_id
_entity_poly.type
_entity_poly.pdbx_seq_one_letter_code
_entity_poly.pdbx_strand_id
1 'polypeptide(L)'
;MLELLFLALCPQSPLPAAPAALGLEARIQPARMAEAVRALVACGPRLGGTGSSERAVGWLRREFEQAGLGVEVREDPPIWAHEALRWRVAAHVGAHGPQPARTSVLERAWPWLFSPSA
;
A
#
# COMPACT_ATOMS: atom_id res chain seq x y z
N MET A 1 0.88 -27.49 -35.05
CA MET A 1 0.02 -26.28 -35.11
C MET A 1 -1.41 -26.72 -34.85
N LEU A 2 -1.88 -26.65 -33.59
CA LEU A 2 -3.28 -26.61 -33.11
C LEU A 2 -3.32 -27.09 -31.65
N GLU A 3 -3.13 -26.20 -30.67
CA GLU A 3 -3.37 -26.45 -29.23
C GLU A 3 -3.52 -25.05 -28.57
N LEU A 4 -4.48 -24.23 -29.02
CA LEU A 4 -4.58 -22.84 -28.55
C LEU A 4 -5.99 -22.24 -28.60
N LEU A 5 -7.05 -23.03 -28.45
CA LEU A 5 -8.40 -22.47 -28.51
C LEU A 5 -9.45 -23.27 -27.72
N PHE A 6 -9.27 -23.46 -26.40
CA PHE A 6 -10.31 -24.10 -25.58
C PHE A 6 -10.45 -23.55 -24.15
N LEU A 7 -10.24 -22.24 -23.96
CA LEU A 7 -10.37 -21.59 -22.65
C LEU A 7 -11.25 -20.34 -22.63
N ALA A 8 -12.13 -20.16 -23.64
CA ALA A 8 -12.96 -18.96 -23.78
C ALA A 8 -14.49 -19.19 -23.75
N LEU A 9 -14.97 -20.41 -23.45
CA LEU A 9 -16.41 -20.70 -23.35
C LEU A 9 -16.77 -21.34 -22.00
N CYS A 10 -16.50 -20.65 -20.90
CA CYS A 10 -17.32 -20.86 -19.71
C CYS A 10 -18.56 -19.95 -19.85
N PRO A 11 -19.79 -20.49 -19.89
CA PRO A 11 -20.98 -19.65 -19.80
C PRO A 11 -20.90 -18.89 -18.48
N GLN A 12 -20.74 -17.56 -18.55
CA GLN A 12 -20.92 -16.72 -17.38
C GLN A 12 -22.37 -16.88 -16.95
N SER A 13 -22.60 -17.66 -15.89
CA SER A 13 -23.89 -17.63 -15.20
C SER A 13 -24.20 -16.16 -14.90
N PRO A 14 -25.37 -15.63 -15.31
CA PRO A 14 -25.71 -14.25 -15.01
C PRO A 14 -25.57 -14.08 -13.50
N LEU A 15 -24.72 -13.11 -13.10
CA LEU A 15 -24.61 -12.73 -11.69
C LEU A 15 -26.04 -12.49 -11.20
N PRO A 16 -26.49 -13.15 -10.12
CA PRO A 16 -27.79 -12.83 -9.56
C PRO A 16 -27.83 -11.32 -9.32
N ALA A 17 -28.84 -10.65 -9.88
CA ALA A 17 -28.99 -9.22 -9.72
C ALA A 17 -28.90 -8.91 -8.23
N ALA A 18 -27.84 -8.17 -7.84
CA ALA A 18 -27.66 -7.80 -6.46
C ALA A 18 -28.96 -7.15 -5.97
N PRO A 19 -29.53 -7.57 -4.83
CA PRO A 19 -30.67 -6.88 -4.26
C PRO A 19 -30.30 -5.40 -4.20
N ALA A 20 -31.17 -4.54 -4.74
CA ALA A 20 -30.92 -3.12 -4.94
C ALA A 20 -30.07 -2.55 -3.80
N ALA A 21 -28.91 -1.96 -4.14
CA ALA A 21 -28.04 -1.28 -3.20
C ALA A 21 -28.84 -0.18 -2.50
N LEU A 22 -29.54 -0.55 -1.43
CA LEU A 22 -30.49 0.31 -0.72
C LEU A 22 -29.69 1.34 0.06
N GLY A 23 -29.43 2.49 -0.57
CA GLY A 23 -28.99 3.72 0.10
C GLY A 23 -27.68 3.62 0.89
N LEU A 24 -26.89 2.55 0.73
CA LEU A 24 -25.58 2.42 1.37
C LEU A 24 -24.65 3.57 0.97
N GLU A 25 -24.74 3.99 -0.29
CA GLU A 25 -23.97 5.12 -0.83
C GLU A 25 -24.24 6.41 -0.04
N ALA A 26 -25.50 6.63 0.38
CA ALA A 26 -25.89 7.80 1.17
C ALA A 26 -25.37 7.76 2.62
N ARG A 27 -24.90 6.59 3.08
CA ARG A 27 -24.30 6.41 4.41
C ARG A 27 -22.77 6.57 4.37
N ILE A 28 -22.17 6.67 3.18
CA ILE A 28 -20.75 6.95 3.02
C ILE A 28 -20.48 8.39 3.46
N GLN A 29 -19.49 8.57 4.34
CA GLN A 29 -19.08 9.87 4.85
C GLN A 29 -17.65 10.17 4.39
N PRO A 30 -17.46 10.92 3.29
CA PRO A 30 -16.13 11.19 2.71
C PRO A 30 -15.13 11.79 3.70
N ALA A 31 -15.63 12.63 4.62
CA ALA A 31 -14.80 13.21 5.69
C ALA A 31 -14.17 12.13 6.59
N ARG A 32 -14.97 11.16 7.05
CA ARG A 32 -14.48 10.04 7.87
C ARG A 32 -13.51 9.15 7.11
N MET A 33 -13.73 8.93 5.82
CA MET A 33 -12.78 8.20 4.97
C MET A 33 -11.43 8.91 4.90
N ALA A 34 -11.43 10.22 4.69
CA ALA A 34 -10.21 11.02 4.65
C ALA A 34 -9.47 11.03 6.00
N GLU A 35 -10.21 11.08 7.12
CA GLU A 35 -9.66 10.95 8.47
C GLU A 35 -9.00 9.59 8.70
N ALA A 36 -9.67 8.50 8.32
CA ALA A 36 -9.11 7.16 8.40
C ALA A 36 -7.81 7.03 7.60
N VAL A 37 -7.78 7.56 6.37
CA VAL A 37 -6.56 7.57 5.55
C VAL A 37 -5.44 8.37 6.23
N ARG A 38 -5.73 9.56 6.78
CA ARG A 38 -4.73 10.37 7.50
C ARG A 38 -4.20 9.66 8.74
N ALA A 39 -5.06 9.00 9.51
CA ALA A 39 -4.67 8.23 10.69
C ALA A 39 -3.73 7.06 10.33
N LEU A 40 -4.04 6.33 9.25
CA LEU A 40 -3.20 5.25 8.75
C LEU A 40 -1.86 5.76 8.20
N VAL A 41 -1.85 6.91 7.53
CA VAL A 41 -0.61 7.55 7.07
C VAL A 41 0.26 8.00 8.24
N ALA A 42 -0.35 8.55 9.31
CA ALA A 42 0.37 8.97 10.51
C ALA A 42 1.03 7.81 11.26
N CYS A 43 0.55 6.57 11.09
CA CYS A 43 1.21 5.38 11.62
C CYS A 43 2.58 5.11 10.97
N GLY A 44 2.80 5.64 9.76
CA GLY A 44 3.99 5.45 8.94
C GLY A 44 3.77 4.49 7.76
N PRO A 45 4.84 4.01 7.11
CA PRO A 45 4.79 3.02 6.03
C PRO A 45 4.25 1.67 6.51
N ARG A 46 3.46 0.95 5.70
CA ARG A 46 2.79 -0.30 6.09
C ARG A 46 3.50 -1.52 5.48
N LEU A 47 4.80 -1.63 5.73
CA LEU A 47 5.59 -2.80 5.34
C LEU A 47 5.43 -3.91 6.38
N GLY A 48 5.30 -5.16 5.96
CA GLY A 48 5.30 -6.30 6.88
C GLY A 48 6.56 -6.33 7.75
N GLY A 49 6.39 -6.65 9.04
CA GLY A 49 7.50 -6.78 10.00
C GLY A 49 7.99 -5.48 10.65
N THR A 50 7.44 -4.31 10.30
CA THR A 50 7.88 -3.04 10.89
C THR A 50 6.95 -2.58 12.03
N GLY A 51 7.50 -1.83 13.00
CA GLY A 51 6.69 -1.24 14.09
C GLY A 51 5.63 -0.23 13.62
N SER A 52 5.76 0.34 12.41
CA SER A 52 4.70 1.16 11.80
C SER A 52 3.51 0.32 11.33
N SER A 53 3.76 -0.92 10.90
CA SER A 53 2.71 -1.88 10.58
C SER A 53 1.96 -2.31 11.84
N GLU A 54 2.66 -2.60 12.94
CA GLU A 54 2.04 -2.93 14.22
C GLU A 54 1.10 -1.83 14.72
N ARG A 55 1.52 -0.56 14.63
CA ARG A 55 0.66 0.59 14.97
C ARG A 55 -0.58 0.67 14.09
N ALA A 56 -0.43 0.46 12.78
CA ALA A 56 -1.55 0.49 11.85
C ALA A 56 -2.54 -0.66 12.10
N VAL A 57 -2.06 -1.87 12.36
CA VAL A 57 -2.88 -3.03 12.75
C VAL A 57 -3.63 -2.74 14.05
N GLY A 58 -2.93 -2.18 15.05
CA GLY A 58 -3.55 -1.79 16.32
C GLY A 58 -4.62 -0.72 16.15
N TRP A 59 -4.42 0.24 15.25
CA TRP A 59 -5.44 1.24 14.91
C TRP A 59 -6.66 0.60 14.24
N LEU A 60 -6.46 -0.23 13.21
CA LEU A 60 -7.54 -0.91 12.49
C LEU A 60 -8.38 -1.79 13.42
N ARG A 61 -7.72 -2.56 14.30
CA ARG A 61 -8.41 -3.42 15.27
C ARG A 61 -9.41 -2.63 16.11
N ARG A 62 -8.97 -1.49 16.69
CA ARG A 62 -9.84 -0.64 17.51
C ARG A 62 -11.01 -0.07 16.74
N GLU A 63 -10.78 0.41 15.51
CA GLU A 63 -11.87 0.99 14.69
C GLU A 63 -12.92 -0.07 14.32
N PHE A 64 -12.49 -1.29 13.98
CA PHE A 64 -13.41 -2.39 13.70
C PHE A 64 -14.19 -2.83 14.95
N GLU A 65 -13.52 -2.97 16.09
CA GLU A 65 -14.16 -3.32 17.37
C GLU A 65 -15.19 -2.25 17.79
N GLN A 66 -14.87 -0.96 17.65
CA GLN A 66 -15.80 0.13 17.93
C GLN A 66 -17.01 0.15 16.99
N ALA A 67 -16.85 -0.36 15.77
CA ALA A 67 -17.95 -0.56 14.83
C ALA A 67 -18.76 -1.83 15.11
N GLY A 68 -18.42 -2.60 16.15
CA GLY A 68 -19.08 -3.86 16.50
C GLY A 68 -18.69 -5.03 15.59
N LEU A 69 -17.55 -4.94 14.92
CA LEU A 69 -17.05 -5.97 14.00
C LEU A 69 -15.99 -6.84 14.70
N GLY A 70 -16.07 -8.15 14.49
CA GLY A 70 -15.04 -9.09 14.95
C GLY A 70 -13.75 -8.93 14.15
N VAL A 71 -12.61 -9.04 14.83
CA VAL A 71 -11.29 -8.92 14.21
C VAL A 71 -10.51 -10.21 14.44
N GLU A 72 -10.01 -10.80 13.36
CA GLU A 72 -9.09 -11.94 13.38
C GLU A 72 -7.74 -11.50 12.82
N VAL A 73 -6.65 -11.92 13.46
CA VAL A 73 -5.28 -11.67 12.98
C VAL A 73 -4.77 -12.93 12.33
N ARG A 74 -4.45 -12.85 11.05
CA ARG A 74 -3.72 -13.89 10.34
C ARG A 74 -2.26 -13.48 10.24
N GLU A 75 -1.39 -14.25 10.87
CA GLU A 75 0.05 -14.08 10.74
C GLU A 75 0.52 -14.82 9.48
N ASP A 76 1.17 -14.10 8.58
CA ASP A 76 1.90 -14.72 7.48
C ASP A 76 3.32 -15.04 7.96
N PRO A 77 3.86 -16.24 7.63
CA PRO A 77 5.24 -16.57 7.97
C PRO A 77 6.17 -15.51 7.36
N PRO A 78 7.26 -15.12 8.04
CA PRO A 78 8.22 -14.15 7.51
C PRO A 78 8.87 -14.71 6.25
N ILE A 79 8.25 -14.45 5.10
CA ILE A 79 8.84 -14.59 3.77
C ILE A 79 9.98 -13.57 3.67
N TRP A 80 10.97 -13.85 2.81
CA TRP A 80 12.15 -13.03 2.54
C TRP A 80 11.81 -11.57 2.13
N ALA A 81 11.33 -10.79 3.08
CA ALA A 81 11.00 -9.39 2.94
C ALA A 81 12.28 -8.60 3.19
N HIS A 82 12.68 -7.82 2.19
CA HIS A 82 13.82 -6.94 2.32
C HIS A 82 13.42 -5.65 3.02
N GLU A 83 14.00 -5.39 4.20
CA GLU A 83 13.87 -4.11 4.91
C GLU A 83 15.16 -3.28 4.77
N ALA A 84 15.10 -2.16 4.04
CA ALA A 84 16.25 -1.27 3.89
C ALA A 84 16.34 -0.26 5.03
N LEU A 85 17.08 -0.56 6.10
CA LEU A 85 17.18 0.28 7.31
C LEU A 85 17.75 1.70 7.08
N ARG A 86 18.56 1.89 6.04
CA ARG A 86 19.13 3.19 5.65
C ARG A 86 19.61 3.15 4.20
N TRP A 87 19.53 4.27 3.48
CA TRP A 87 20.23 4.41 2.20
C TRP A 87 20.84 5.81 2.01
N ARG A 88 21.92 5.84 1.22
CA ARG A 88 22.67 7.03 0.84
C ARG A 88 23.11 6.92 -0.61
N VAL A 89 22.83 7.94 -1.41
CA VAL A 89 23.32 8.08 -2.79
C VAL A 89 24.14 9.37 -2.88
N ALA A 90 25.35 9.27 -3.41
CA ALA A 90 26.20 10.41 -3.73
C ALA A 90 26.30 10.55 -5.25
N ALA A 91 25.79 11.65 -5.80
CA ALA A 91 25.91 11.99 -7.20
C ALA A 91 27.10 12.94 -7.40
N HIS A 92 28.10 12.48 -8.15
CA HIS A 92 29.24 13.30 -8.56
C HIS A 92 28.98 13.86 -9.96
N VAL A 93 28.72 15.16 -10.04
CA VAL A 93 28.52 15.86 -11.31
C VAL A 93 29.84 16.51 -11.69
N GLY A 94 30.46 16.01 -12.76
CA GLY A 94 31.66 16.61 -13.34
C GLY A 94 31.42 18.04 -13.82
N ALA A 95 32.50 18.79 -14.03
CA ALA A 95 32.40 20.14 -14.59
C ALA A 95 31.84 20.07 -16.02
N HIS A 96 30.87 20.93 -16.33
CA HIS A 96 30.36 21.13 -17.69
C HIS A 96 30.30 22.62 -18.00
N GLY A 97 31.12 23.06 -18.95
CA GLY A 97 31.30 24.48 -19.24
C GLY A 97 31.81 25.27 -18.01
N PRO A 98 31.25 26.45 -17.70
CA PRO A 98 31.72 27.31 -16.60
C PRO A 98 31.29 26.84 -15.20
N GLN A 99 30.53 25.75 -15.08
CA GLN A 99 30.06 25.26 -13.77
C GLN A 99 31.10 24.33 -13.11
N PRO A 100 31.46 24.55 -11.83
CA PRO A 100 32.38 23.69 -11.12
C PRO A 100 31.77 22.31 -10.85
N ALA A 101 32.63 21.30 -10.72
CA ALA A 101 32.21 19.98 -10.28
C ALA A 101 31.54 20.07 -8.91
N ARG A 102 30.44 19.31 -8.73
CA ARG A 102 29.68 19.31 -7.47
C ARG A 102 29.31 17.90 -7.06
N THR A 103 29.24 17.67 -5.76
CA THR A 103 28.69 16.44 -5.18
C THR A 103 27.37 16.76 -4.51
N SER A 104 26.32 16.02 -4.85
CA SER A 104 25.02 16.09 -4.17
C SER A 104 24.74 14.77 -3.46
N VAL A 105 24.27 14.84 -2.22
CA VAL A 105 24.01 13.65 -1.39
C VAL A 105 22.52 13.58 -1.09
N LEU A 106 21.94 12.41 -1.33
CA LEU A 106 20.58 12.05 -0.95
C LEU A 106 20.66 10.96 0.13
N GLU A 107 20.11 11.23 1.30
CA GLU A 107 20.07 10.30 2.45
C GLU A 107 18.63 10.20 2.97
N ARG A 108 18.13 8.98 3.18
CA ARG A 108 16.82 8.76 3.82
C ARG A 108 16.80 7.46 4.64
N ALA A 109 16.04 7.50 5.75
CA ALA A 109 15.92 6.38 6.69
C ALA A 109 14.89 5.31 6.25
N TRP A 110 13.74 5.66 5.64
CA TRP A 110 12.70 4.71 5.17
C TRP A 110 11.51 5.44 4.50
N PRO A 111 10.75 4.85 3.54
CA PRO A 111 11.13 4.34 2.24
C PRO A 111 10.53 5.23 1.11
N TRP A 112 11.27 5.30 0.01
CA TRP A 112 10.68 5.47 -1.33
C TRP A 112 11.17 4.30 -2.19
N LEU A 113 11.23 3.08 -1.63
CA LEU A 113 11.73 1.88 -2.32
C LEU A 113 10.62 1.09 -3.05
N PHE A 114 9.42 1.67 -3.16
CA PHE A 114 8.43 1.19 -4.13
C PHE A 114 7.81 2.39 -4.82
N SER A 115 8.18 2.60 -6.08
CA SER A 115 7.39 3.35 -7.05
C SER A 115 7.10 2.37 -8.19
N PRO A 116 5.84 1.95 -8.41
CA PRO A 116 5.48 1.19 -9.60
C PRO A 116 5.49 2.07 -10.87
N SER A 117 5.96 3.32 -10.77
CA SER A 117 5.96 4.33 -11.83
C SER A 117 7.26 5.14 -11.89
N ALA A 118 8.40 4.60 -11.44
CA ALA A 118 9.72 5.21 -11.64
C ALA A 118 10.47 4.48 -12.77
#